data_AF-A0A348FXY4-F1
#
_entry.id   AF-A0A348FXY4-F1
#
_cell.length_a   1.000
_cell.length_b   1.000
_cell.length_c   1.000
_cell.angle_alpha   90.00
_cell.angle_beta   90.00
_cell.angle_gamma   90.00
#
_symmetry.space_group_name_H-M   'P 1'
#
loop_
_entity.id
_entity.type
_entity.pdbx_description
1 polymer ?
#
loop_
_entity_poly.entity_id
_entity_poly.type
_entity_poly.pdbx_seq_one_letter_code
_entity_poly.pdbx_strand_id
1 'polypeptide(L)'
;MAKELRTKTNGRTRPGKAAMRTVAKKGGRARAVLDRPALQGWNTTDDEEIALRRWRGTTEIVAIEAIEVDHPVFGTFKTRSETGGAYEVEIRDLKGFSNSCGCIDHRVNGLGTCKHVEGGLAALHRRGAEAFRVAATAGPMRVEIRGGTASGARTGSIGSHINSPRRWRSPARCGRLRGSR
;
A
#
# COMPACT_ATOMS: atom_id res chain seq x y z
N MET A 1 -78.79 -11.08 -19.33
CA MET A 1 -77.71 -10.22 -19.87
C MET A 1 -76.81 -9.80 -18.72
N ALA A 2 -75.51 -10.09 -18.84
CA ALA A 2 -74.38 -9.54 -18.08
C ALA A 2 -74.25 -9.87 -16.58
N LYS A 3 -73.09 -10.17 -16.00
CA LYS A 3 -71.77 -10.65 -16.46
C LYS A 3 -70.96 -10.88 -15.17
N GLU A 4 -70.17 -11.95 -15.11
CA GLU A 4 -69.29 -12.32 -14.00
C GLU A 4 -68.36 -11.18 -13.53
N LEU A 5 -68.27 -10.98 -12.21
CA LEU A 5 -67.25 -10.16 -11.57
C LEU A 5 -65.98 -11.00 -11.35
N ARG A 6 -65.07 -10.92 -12.33
CA ARG A 6 -63.71 -11.48 -12.26
C ARG A 6 -62.75 -10.41 -11.76
N THR A 7 -62.42 -10.42 -10.46
CA THR A 7 -61.37 -9.54 -9.91
C THR A 7 -59.98 -10.09 -10.24
N LYS A 8 -59.34 -9.56 -11.30
CA LYS A 8 -57.91 -9.73 -11.53
C LYS A 8 -57.14 -8.63 -10.80
N THR A 9 -56.48 -9.00 -9.70
CA THR A 9 -55.44 -8.17 -9.06
C THR A 9 -54.21 -8.12 -9.96
N ASN A 10 -53.90 -6.96 -10.52
CA ASN A 10 -52.69 -6.74 -11.31
C ASN A 10 -51.55 -6.31 -10.38
N GLY A 11 -50.71 -7.27 -9.96
CA GLY A 11 -49.50 -7.02 -9.18
C GLY A 11 -48.43 -6.38 -10.05
N ARG A 12 -48.19 -5.08 -9.86
CA ARG A 12 -47.12 -4.35 -10.54
C ARG A 12 -45.82 -4.50 -9.74
N THR A 13 -44.98 -5.46 -10.12
CA THR A 13 -43.64 -5.65 -9.54
C THR A 13 -42.75 -4.46 -9.93
N ARG A 14 -42.21 -3.74 -8.94
CA ARG A 14 -41.20 -2.68 -9.17
C ARG A 14 -39.86 -3.36 -9.49
N PRO A 15 -39.13 -2.98 -10.56
CA PRO A 15 -37.83 -3.57 -10.80
C PRO A 15 -36.85 -3.09 -9.73
N GLY A 16 -36.09 -4.03 -9.17
CA GLY A 16 -35.04 -3.76 -8.19
C GLY A 16 -33.96 -2.85 -8.77
N LYS A 17 -33.45 -1.92 -7.95
CA LYS A 17 -32.34 -1.05 -8.33
C LYS A 17 -31.11 -1.90 -8.64
N ALA A 18 -30.77 -2.02 -9.91
CA ALA A 18 -29.50 -2.59 -10.33
C ALA A 18 -28.36 -1.76 -9.73
N ALA A 19 -27.48 -2.42 -8.98
CA ALA A 19 -26.27 -1.81 -8.42
C ALA A 19 -25.39 -1.32 -9.59
N MET A 20 -25.29 0.00 -9.74
CA MET A 20 -24.42 0.62 -10.72
C MET A 20 -22.97 0.30 -10.36
N ARG A 21 -22.34 -0.59 -11.14
CA ARG A 21 -20.91 -0.88 -11.05
C ARG A 21 -20.16 0.40 -11.43
N THR A 22 -19.55 1.06 -10.46
CA THR A 22 -18.68 2.21 -10.72
C THR A 22 -17.46 1.74 -11.51
N VAL A 23 -17.35 2.14 -12.76
CA VAL A 23 -16.17 1.93 -13.58
C VAL A 23 -15.03 2.75 -12.97
N ALA A 24 -13.98 2.08 -12.50
CA ALA A 24 -12.80 2.73 -11.92
C ALA A 24 -12.20 3.70 -12.95
N LYS A 25 -12.15 5.00 -12.62
CA LYS A 25 -11.60 6.04 -13.50
C LYS A 25 -10.12 5.75 -13.77
N LYS A 26 -9.79 5.44 -15.02
CA LYS A 26 -8.42 5.15 -15.51
C LYS A 26 -7.46 6.36 -15.53
N GLY A 27 -7.87 7.53 -15.01
CA GLY A 27 -7.15 8.80 -15.15
C GLY A 27 -6.32 9.28 -13.95
N GLY A 28 -6.34 8.58 -12.81
CA GLY A 28 -5.72 9.08 -11.57
C GLY A 28 -4.21 9.28 -11.66
N ARG A 29 -3.47 8.33 -12.25
CA ARG A 29 -2.00 8.41 -12.37
C ARG A 29 -1.56 9.49 -13.35
N ALA A 30 -2.19 9.58 -14.52
CA ALA A 30 -1.88 10.61 -15.51
C ALA A 30 -2.10 12.02 -14.93
N ARG A 31 -3.18 12.21 -14.16
CA ARG A 31 -3.40 13.49 -13.48
C ARG A 31 -2.32 13.79 -12.43
N ALA A 32 -1.96 12.81 -11.59
CA ALA A 32 -0.90 12.98 -10.62
C ALA A 32 0.45 13.33 -11.28
N VAL A 33 0.76 12.76 -12.46
CA VAL A 33 1.96 13.11 -13.23
C VAL A 33 1.92 14.56 -13.73
N LEU A 34 0.75 15.08 -14.08
CA LEU A 34 0.62 16.50 -14.46
C LEU A 34 0.78 17.43 -13.25
N ASP A 35 0.36 16.99 -12.07
CA ASP A 35 0.47 17.75 -10.81
C ASP A 35 1.89 17.62 -10.18
N ARG A 36 2.94 17.78 -11.01
CA ARG A 36 4.34 17.74 -10.57
C ARG A 36 4.68 18.97 -9.71
N PRO A 37 5.30 18.80 -8.53
CA PRO A 37 5.81 19.91 -7.73
C PRO A 37 6.78 20.80 -8.53
N ALA A 38 6.66 22.11 -8.40
CA ALA A 38 7.54 23.06 -9.07
C ALA A 38 8.99 22.87 -8.59
N LEU A 39 9.94 22.82 -9.51
CA LEU A 39 11.36 22.77 -9.17
C LEU A 39 11.85 24.20 -8.90
N GLN A 40 12.14 24.54 -7.64
CA GLN A 40 12.82 25.80 -7.30
C GLN A 40 14.33 25.68 -7.51
N GLY A 41 14.77 25.59 -8.78
CA GLY A 41 16.19 25.71 -9.16
C GLY A 41 17.18 24.95 -8.24
N TRP A 42 18.23 25.63 -7.78
CA TRP A 42 19.28 25.09 -6.90
C TRP A 42 18.96 25.24 -5.39
N ASN A 43 17.97 26.05 -5.02
CA ASN A 43 17.70 26.41 -3.63
C ASN A 43 16.41 25.76 -3.13
N THR A 44 16.37 24.43 -3.14
CA THR A 44 15.25 23.65 -2.60
C THR A 44 15.47 23.33 -1.13
N THR A 45 14.39 23.37 -0.37
CA THR A 45 14.37 22.93 1.04
C THR A 45 14.25 21.41 1.13
N ASP A 46 14.66 20.84 2.27
CA ASP A 46 14.50 19.39 2.53
C ASP A 46 13.05 18.93 2.37
N ASP A 47 12.08 19.73 2.83
CA ASP A 47 10.65 19.42 2.70
C ASP A 47 10.19 19.37 1.24
N GLU A 48 10.68 20.28 0.39
CA GLU A 48 10.38 20.27 -1.05
C GLU A 48 11.01 19.05 -1.74
N GLU A 49 12.25 18.72 -1.37
CA GLU A 49 12.96 17.54 -1.86
C GLU A 49 12.27 16.22 -1.44
N ILE A 50 11.73 16.17 -0.22
CA ILE A 50 10.91 15.05 0.27
C ILE A 50 9.58 15.00 -0.49
N ALA A 51 8.91 16.14 -0.70
CA ALA A 51 7.65 16.20 -1.45
C ALA A 51 7.83 15.72 -2.90
N LEU A 52 8.94 16.08 -3.55
CA LEU A 52 9.26 15.59 -4.87
C LEU A 52 9.48 14.07 -4.88
N ARG A 53 10.17 13.51 -3.87
CA ARG A 53 10.35 12.06 -3.73
C ARG A 53 9.03 11.33 -3.50
N ARG A 54 8.13 11.89 -2.69
CA ARG A 54 6.76 11.39 -2.51
C ARG A 54 6.01 11.36 -3.82
N TRP A 55 6.03 12.47 -4.56
CA TRP A 55 5.40 12.56 -5.87
C TRP A 55 5.94 11.47 -6.81
N ARG A 56 7.27 11.39 -7.01
CA ARG A 56 7.92 10.36 -7.83
C ARG A 56 7.59 8.94 -7.37
N GLY A 57 7.54 8.72 -6.06
CA GLY A 57 7.16 7.43 -5.50
C GLY A 57 5.74 7.01 -5.87
N THR A 58 4.79 7.95 -5.89
CA THR A 58 3.40 7.67 -6.27
C THR A 58 3.18 7.54 -7.78
N THR A 59 4.01 8.18 -8.60
CA THR A 59 3.84 8.24 -10.06
C THR A 59 4.71 7.22 -10.80
N GLU A 60 5.98 7.06 -10.41
CA GLU A 60 6.97 6.27 -11.16
C GLU A 60 7.13 4.82 -10.65
N ILE A 61 6.65 4.49 -9.44
CA ILE A 61 6.74 3.11 -8.92
C ILE A 61 5.60 2.27 -9.47
N VAL A 62 5.98 1.23 -10.23
CA VAL A 62 5.03 0.39 -10.98
C VAL A 62 4.63 -0.87 -10.23
N ALA A 63 5.56 -1.45 -9.45
CA ALA A 63 5.33 -2.69 -8.73
C ALA A 63 6.11 -2.75 -7.42
N ILE A 64 5.54 -3.44 -6.44
CA ILE A 64 6.22 -3.81 -5.19
C ILE A 64 5.96 -5.30 -4.89
N GLU A 65 6.97 -6.03 -4.47
CA GLU A 65 6.92 -7.46 -4.17
C GLU A 65 7.45 -7.66 -2.74
N ALA A 66 6.72 -8.38 -1.89
CA ALA A 66 7.21 -8.72 -0.56
C ALA A 66 8.25 -9.84 -0.69
N ILE A 67 9.44 -9.62 -0.13
CA ILE A 67 10.47 -10.67 -0.03
C ILE A 67 10.16 -11.54 1.19
N GLU A 68 9.76 -10.91 2.29
CA GLU A 68 9.33 -11.56 3.52
C GLU A 68 7.80 -11.69 3.56
N VAL A 69 7.26 -12.87 3.21
CA VAL A 69 5.81 -13.09 3.07
C VAL A 69 5.06 -12.97 4.41
N ASP A 70 5.69 -13.34 5.52
CA ASP A 70 5.11 -13.28 6.86
C ASP A 70 5.03 -11.84 7.42
N HIS A 71 5.61 -10.88 6.70
CA HIS A 71 5.80 -9.50 7.11
C HIS A 71 5.08 -8.54 6.15
N PRO A 72 3.74 -8.40 6.25
CA PRO A 72 2.93 -7.72 5.25
C PRO A 72 3.06 -6.18 5.23
N VAL A 73 3.62 -5.58 6.28
CA VAL A 73 3.77 -4.12 6.43
C VAL A 73 5.21 -3.74 6.77
N PHE A 74 5.74 -4.26 7.89
CA PHE A 74 7.12 -4.04 8.30
C PHE A 74 8.00 -5.20 7.86
N GLY A 75 8.85 -5.00 6.85
CA GLY A 75 9.69 -6.05 6.26
C GLY A 75 10.43 -5.57 5.02
N THR A 76 11.08 -6.50 4.32
CA THR A 76 11.82 -6.20 3.08
C THR A 76 10.95 -6.40 1.84
N PHE A 77 10.98 -5.41 0.96
CA PHE A 77 10.22 -5.36 -0.29
C PHE A 77 11.11 -5.04 -1.47
N LYS A 78 10.86 -5.67 -2.60
CA LYS A 78 11.44 -5.29 -3.89
C LYS A 78 10.53 -4.28 -4.58
N THR A 79 11.02 -3.06 -4.79
CA THR A 79 10.30 -1.97 -5.46
C THR A 79 10.85 -1.77 -6.86
N ARG A 80 9.97 -1.71 -7.87
CA ARG A 80 10.33 -1.52 -9.28
C ARG A 80 9.82 -0.18 -9.79
N SER A 81 10.70 0.61 -10.41
CA SER A 81 10.34 1.84 -11.12
C SER A 81 10.00 1.56 -12.59
N GLU A 82 9.24 2.48 -13.20
CA GLU A 82 8.90 2.44 -14.62
C GLU A 82 10.15 2.44 -15.52
N THR A 83 11.19 3.17 -15.11
CA THR A 83 12.49 3.24 -15.79
C THR A 83 13.35 1.98 -15.66
N GLY A 84 12.84 0.90 -15.05
CA GLY A 84 13.48 -0.43 -15.04
C GLY A 84 14.34 -0.76 -13.83
N GLY A 85 14.62 0.18 -12.93
CA GLY A 85 15.35 -0.09 -11.69
C GLY A 85 14.50 -0.88 -10.69
N ALA A 86 15.07 -1.93 -10.08
CA ALA A 86 14.43 -2.64 -8.97
C ALA A 86 15.39 -2.68 -7.77
N TYR A 87 14.92 -2.20 -6.62
CA TYR A 87 15.73 -2.10 -5.41
C TYR A 87 15.03 -2.76 -4.22
N GLU A 88 15.82 -3.29 -3.31
CA GLU A 88 15.34 -3.73 -2.01
C GLU A 88 15.12 -2.51 -1.11
N VAL A 89 13.97 -2.48 -0.48
CA VAL A 89 13.51 -1.44 0.44
C VAL A 89 13.07 -2.14 1.72
N GLU A 90 13.66 -1.72 2.82
CA GLU A 90 13.29 -2.20 4.15
C GLU A 90 12.39 -1.17 4.81
N ILE A 91 11.16 -1.59 5.12
CA ILE A 91 10.17 -0.76 5.79
C ILE A 91 10.22 -1.06 7.28
N ARG A 92 10.76 -0.11 8.04
CA ARG A 92 10.90 -0.16 9.51
C ARG A 92 9.95 0.82 10.20
N ASP A 93 9.58 1.89 9.51
CA ASP A 93 8.68 2.93 10.01
C ASP A 93 7.74 3.40 8.89
N LEU A 94 6.50 3.73 9.26
CA LEU A 94 5.45 4.17 8.34
C LEU A 94 5.29 5.69 8.30
N LYS A 95 5.89 6.43 9.24
CA LYS A 95 5.77 7.90 9.35
C LYS A 95 7.12 8.61 9.39
N GLY A 96 8.14 8.02 10.00
CA GLY A 96 9.48 8.60 10.09
C GLY A 96 10.42 8.19 8.95
N PHE A 97 11.71 8.45 9.18
CA PHE A 97 12.79 8.36 8.19
C PHE A 97 13.81 7.26 8.52
N SER A 98 13.41 6.22 9.28
CA SER A 98 14.28 5.09 9.63
C SER A 98 14.32 3.97 8.59
N ASN A 99 13.61 4.15 7.48
CA ASN A 99 13.55 3.19 6.36
C ASN A 99 14.87 3.15 5.58
N SER A 100 15.15 2.02 4.94
CA SER A 100 16.37 1.83 4.15
C SER A 100 16.03 1.45 2.70
N CYS A 101 16.88 1.87 1.75
CA CYS A 101 16.76 1.46 0.36
C CYS A 101 18.14 1.25 -0.27
N GLY A 102 18.27 0.22 -1.11
CA GLY A 102 19.51 -0.07 -1.84
C GLY A 102 19.86 0.91 -2.98
N CYS A 103 19.03 1.92 -3.27
CA CYS A 103 19.27 2.82 -4.40
C CYS A 103 20.28 3.94 -4.08
N ILE A 104 20.95 4.46 -5.12
CA ILE A 104 21.96 5.51 -4.94
C ILE A 104 21.39 6.81 -4.34
N ASP A 105 20.17 7.21 -4.73
CA ASP A 105 19.50 8.40 -4.18
C ASP A 105 19.41 8.34 -2.64
N HIS A 106 18.88 7.24 -2.08
CA HIS A 106 18.77 7.06 -0.62
C HIS A 106 20.14 7.10 0.07
N ARG A 107 21.15 6.48 -0.55
CA ARG A 107 22.50 6.41 0.01
C ARG A 107 23.16 7.78 0.18
N VAL A 108 22.91 8.71 -0.74
CA VAL A 108 23.65 9.99 -0.80
C VAL A 108 22.84 11.19 -0.32
N ASN A 109 21.51 11.11 -0.29
CA ASN A 109 20.68 12.30 -0.03
C ASN A 109 20.61 12.73 1.45
N GLY A 110 20.84 11.81 2.40
CA GLY A 110 20.76 12.12 3.84
C GLY A 110 19.36 12.37 4.41
N LEU A 111 18.29 12.28 3.61
CA LEU A 111 16.90 12.55 4.00
C LEU A 111 16.19 11.33 4.63
N GLY A 112 16.81 10.15 4.58
CA GLY A 112 16.21 8.89 5.06
C GLY A 112 15.02 8.40 4.23
N THR A 113 14.78 8.99 3.05
CA THR A 113 13.76 8.56 2.10
C THR A 113 14.23 8.70 0.66
N CYS A 114 13.57 8.00 -0.25
CA CYS A 114 13.77 8.10 -1.70
C CYS A 114 12.45 7.74 -2.39
N LYS A 115 12.39 7.88 -3.73
CA LYS A 115 11.17 7.52 -4.47
C LYS A 115 10.72 6.06 -4.25
N HIS A 116 11.65 5.14 -4.01
CA HIS A 116 11.33 3.73 -3.79
C HIS A 116 10.69 3.50 -2.42
N VAL A 117 11.20 4.14 -1.35
CA VAL A 117 10.61 4.10 -0.01
C VAL A 117 9.20 4.68 -0.07
N GLU A 118 9.03 5.87 -0.62
CA GLU A 118 7.73 6.55 -0.68
C GLU A 118 6.71 5.78 -1.54
N GLY A 119 7.14 5.25 -2.68
CA GLY A 119 6.26 4.43 -3.52
C GLY A 119 5.92 3.09 -2.89
N GLY A 120 6.85 2.51 -2.12
CA GLY A 120 6.63 1.34 -1.27
C GLY A 120 5.55 1.58 -0.23
N LEU A 121 5.72 2.61 0.61
CA LEU A 121 4.75 3.02 1.63
C LEU A 121 3.37 3.30 1.01
N ALA A 122 3.34 4.07 -0.08
CA ALA A 122 2.09 4.39 -0.77
C ALA A 122 1.41 3.13 -1.34
N ALA A 123 2.17 2.17 -1.85
CA ALA A 123 1.63 0.91 -2.36
C ALA A 123 1.13 -0.02 -1.24
N LEU A 124 1.84 -0.09 -0.10
CA LEU A 124 1.39 -0.83 1.08
C LEU A 124 0.08 -0.25 1.63
N HIS A 125 0.01 1.07 1.76
CA HIS A 125 -1.21 1.75 2.18
C HIS A 125 -2.39 1.47 1.24
N ARG A 126 -2.18 1.46 -0.08
CA ARG A 126 -3.22 1.11 -1.07
C ARG A 126 -3.65 -0.36 -1.02
N ARG A 127 -2.74 -1.29 -0.71
CA ARG A 127 -3.04 -2.74 -0.66
C ARG A 127 -3.85 -3.14 0.56
N GLY A 128 -3.65 -2.46 1.69
CA GLY A 128 -4.31 -2.79 2.94
C GLY A 128 -4.32 -1.61 3.90
N ALA A 129 -5.15 -0.61 3.63
CA ALA A 129 -5.22 0.62 4.41
C ALA A 129 -5.48 0.37 5.91
N GLU A 130 -6.33 -0.61 6.24
CA GLU A 130 -6.60 -0.94 7.64
C GLU A 130 -5.42 -1.60 8.33
N ALA A 131 -4.80 -2.60 7.70
CA ALA A 131 -3.60 -3.24 8.24
C ALA A 131 -2.45 -2.24 8.40
N PHE A 132 -2.30 -1.32 7.44
CA PHE A 132 -1.33 -0.23 7.50
C PHE A 132 -1.61 0.72 8.67
N ARG A 133 -2.87 1.11 8.89
CA ARG A 133 -3.28 2.00 9.99
C ARG A 133 -3.09 1.36 11.37
N VAL A 134 -3.45 0.09 11.50
CA VAL A 134 -3.22 -0.70 12.71
C VAL A 134 -1.72 -0.82 12.98
N ALA A 135 -0.93 -1.17 11.97
CA ALA A 135 0.53 -1.24 12.06
C ALA A 135 1.17 0.11 12.42
N ALA A 136 0.67 1.22 11.88
CA ALA A 136 1.14 2.57 12.19
C ALA A 136 0.87 2.99 13.64
N THR A 137 -0.04 2.29 14.33
CA THR A 137 -0.35 2.52 15.75
C THR A 137 0.41 1.54 16.65
N ALA A 138 0.50 0.27 16.23
CA ALA A 138 1.20 -0.77 16.97
C ALA A 138 2.74 -0.64 16.93
N GLY A 139 3.27 -0.04 15.87
CA GLY A 139 4.71 0.03 15.63
C GLY A 139 5.30 -1.29 15.09
N PRO A 140 6.60 -1.30 14.76
CA PRO A 140 7.26 -2.50 14.26
C PRO A 140 7.33 -3.57 15.37
N MET A 141 6.95 -4.81 15.03
CA MET A 141 7.06 -5.96 15.94
C MET A 141 8.52 -6.45 16.11
N ARG A 142 9.44 -5.96 15.27
CA ARG A 142 10.86 -6.35 15.28
C ARG A 142 11.62 -5.47 16.27
N VAL A 143 12.25 -6.11 17.26
CA VAL A 143 13.11 -5.41 18.22
C VAL A 143 14.39 -4.98 17.52
N GLU A 144 14.58 -3.67 17.37
CA GLU A 144 15.84 -3.09 16.93
C GLU A 144 16.67 -2.67 18.15
N ILE A 145 17.85 -3.26 18.32
CA ILE A 145 18.81 -2.79 19.32
C ILE A 145 19.49 -1.56 18.71
N ARG A 146 18.93 -0.39 18.96
CA ARG A 146 19.64 0.88 18.73
C ARG A 146 20.70 0.99 19.82
N GLY A 147 21.98 0.86 19.45
CA GLY A 147 23.08 1.20 20.35
C GLY A 147 22.94 2.66 20.77
N GLY A 148 22.52 2.89 22.02
CA GLY A 148 22.30 4.23 22.53
C GLY A 148 23.61 4.86 22.98
N THR A 149 23.92 6.05 22.50
CA THR A 149 24.45 7.09 23.38
C THR A 149 23.23 7.76 24.01
N ALA A 150 23.13 7.71 25.33
CA ALA A 150 21.94 8.11 26.06
C ALA A 150 21.68 9.62 25.94
N SER A 151 20.53 9.99 25.39
CA SER A 151 19.77 11.18 25.78
C SER A 151 18.29 10.84 25.65
N GLY A 152 17.61 10.78 26.79
CA GLY A 152 16.41 9.97 26.98
C GLY A 152 15.09 10.57 26.48
N ALA A 153 14.17 9.66 26.16
CA ALA A 153 12.73 9.84 26.37
C ALA A 153 12.12 8.46 26.66
N ARG A 154 11.64 8.29 27.89
CA ARG A 154 10.93 7.09 28.36
C ARG A 154 9.43 7.27 28.11
N THR A 155 8.83 6.29 27.45
CA THR A 155 7.48 5.72 27.68
C THR A 155 7.46 4.41 26.87
N GLY A 156 7.65 3.22 27.46
CA GLY A 156 6.64 2.50 28.25
C GLY A 156 5.47 2.10 27.35
N SER A 157 5.28 0.87 26.88
CA SER A 157 5.06 -0.34 27.68
C SER A 157 5.36 -1.62 26.88
N ILE A 158 5.93 -2.60 27.58
CA ILE A 158 6.06 -4.00 27.13
C ILE A 158 4.66 -4.64 27.19
N GLY A 159 3.97 -4.64 26.05
CA GLY A 159 2.65 -5.25 25.88
C GLY A 159 2.75 -6.75 25.58
N SER A 160 2.46 -7.54 26.62
CA SER A 160 2.10 -8.97 26.67
C SER A 160 1.84 -9.69 25.34
N HIS A 161 2.58 -10.79 25.12
CA HIS A 161 2.18 -11.89 24.24
C HIS A 161 0.78 -12.40 24.61
N ILE A 162 -0.11 -12.50 23.62
CA ILE A 162 -0.94 -13.68 23.27
C ILE A 162 -1.97 -13.31 22.19
N ASN A 163 -1.94 -14.03 21.06
CA ASN A 163 -3.06 -14.81 20.48
C ASN A 163 -3.02 -14.83 18.93
N SER A 164 -2.71 -16.01 18.38
CA SER A 164 -3.13 -16.47 17.04
C SER A 164 -4.66 -16.32 16.90
N PRO A 165 -5.26 -15.92 15.76
CA PRO A 165 -5.31 -16.81 14.59
C PRO A 165 -5.56 -16.17 13.21
N ARG A 166 -5.12 -16.86 12.15
CA ARG A 166 -5.97 -17.44 11.08
C ARG A 166 -5.15 -17.66 9.82
N ARG A 167 -5.03 -18.94 9.50
CA ARG A 167 -4.56 -19.49 8.23
C ARG A 167 -5.36 -18.89 7.08
N TRP A 168 -4.75 -17.98 6.33
CA TRP A 168 -5.31 -17.52 5.06
C TRP A 168 -5.21 -18.67 4.05
N ARG A 169 -6.37 -19.18 3.61
CA ARG A 169 -6.45 -20.20 2.55
C ARG A 169 -6.24 -19.52 1.20
N SER A 170 -5.19 -19.93 0.50
CA SER A 170 -5.02 -19.68 -0.93
C SER A 170 -6.16 -20.35 -1.71
N PRO A 171 -6.75 -19.70 -2.74
CA PRO A 171 -7.64 -20.40 -3.65
C PRO A 171 -6.80 -21.28 -4.59
N ALA A 172 -6.84 -22.59 -4.36
CA ALA A 172 -6.39 -23.57 -5.33
C ALA A 172 -7.21 -23.42 -6.62
N ARG A 173 -6.55 -23.35 -7.77
CA ARG A 173 -7.18 -23.62 -9.07
C ARG A 173 -6.28 -24.55 -9.91
N CYS A 174 -6.63 -25.83 -9.79
CA CYS A 174 -6.91 -26.77 -10.86
C CYS A 174 -5.91 -26.82 -12.05
N GLY A 175 -4.90 -27.67 -11.92
CA GLY A 175 -4.17 -28.22 -13.07
C GLY A 175 -5.01 -29.30 -13.74
N ARG A 176 -5.40 -29.08 -15.00
CA ARG A 176 -6.00 -30.11 -15.86
C ARG A 176 -4.87 -30.83 -16.60
N LEU A 177 -4.47 -31.98 -16.09
CA LEU A 177 -3.70 -32.97 -16.84
C LEU A 177 -4.58 -33.52 -17.96
N ARG A 178 -4.15 -33.37 -19.22
CA ARG A 178 -4.65 -34.21 -20.32
C ARG A 178 -3.54 -35.19 -20.66
N GLY A 179 -3.76 -36.44 -20.28
CA GLY A 179 -3.00 -37.59 -20.71
C GLY A 179 -3.47 -38.08 -22.08
N SER A 180 -2.49 -38.62 -22.80
CA SER A 180 -2.50 -39.29 -24.09
C SER A 180 -3.41 -40.52 -24.18
N ARG A 181 -3.94 -40.75 -25.37
CA ARG A 181 -4.03 -42.08 -25.99
C ARG A 181 -3.56 -41.96 -27.44
#